data_AF-A0A3D0R2D4-F1
#
_entry.id   AF-A0A3D0R2D4-F1
#
_cell.length_a   1.000
_cell.length_b   1.000
_cell.length_c   1.000
_cell.angle_alpha   90.00
_cell.angle_beta   90.00
_cell.angle_gamma   90.00
#
_symmetry.space_group_name_H-M   'P 1'
#
loop_
_entity.id
_entity.type
_entity.pdbx_description
1 polymer ?
#
loop_
_entity_poly.entity_id
_entity_poly.type
_entity_poly.pdbx_seq_one_letter_code
_entity_poly.pdbx_strand_id
1 'polypeptide(L)'
;MAGTAGGGPWSGATASESGAGSGTSTDRTEPPAGAAARPGGARRRVLLGSGIVGTLLVVAAAVLLFGFGGEEGDDAKPPPLPPSTTSAQPDPPAGVKCGGETCTGADPEEMGCGGEHARTVGDARVGATFVEVRYSEVCRAAWARITEAAPGDSVRITAGGRTESDKAEPGTGPGDAYTRMVAAEDPADAKACATTVAGQEGCTLPSGTATPERTGSQGTDGTAEPDSGE
;
A
#
# COMPACT_ATOMS: atom_id res chain seq x y z
N MET A 1 -27.22 -54.10 21.12
CA MET A 1 -28.37 -53.23 20.78
C MET A 1 -27.96 -52.34 19.63
N ALA A 2 -28.69 -52.37 18.52
CA ALA A 2 -28.37 -51.64 17.31
C ALA A 2 -29.63 -50.94 16.77
N GLY A 3 -29.48 -49.71 16.28
CA GLY A 3 -30.51 -48.93 15.60
C GLY A 3 -29.80 -47.99 14.63
N THR A 4 -29.61 -48.41 13.37
CA THR A 4 -30.53 -48.24 12.22
C THR A 4 -30.52 -46.82 11.64
N ALA A 5 -29.89 -46.69 10.48
CA ALA A 5 -29.98 -45.51 9.62
C ALA A 5 -31.37 -45.39 8.97
N GLY A 6 -31.73 -44.17 8.57
CA GLY A 6 -32.94 -43.89 7.78
C GLY A 6 -32.62 -42.94 6.62
N GLY A 7 -32.40 -43.49 5.44
CA GLY A 7 -32.42 -42.75 4.18
C GLY A 7 -33.73 -43.04 3.42
N GLY A 8 -34.26 -42.05 2.70
CA GLY A 8 -35.50 -42.20 1.93
C GLY A 8 -35.57 -41.20 0.77
N PRO A 9 -35.56 -41.65 -0.49
CA PRO A 9 -35.67 -40.81 -1.68
C PRO A 9 -37.11 -40.75 -2.21
N TRP A 10 -37.48 -39.66 -2.89
CA TRP A 10 -38.63 -39.61 -3.80
C TRP A 10 -38.52 -38.44 -4.79
N SER A 11 -39.28 -38.53 -5.88
CA SER A 11 -38.94 -37.91 -7.17
C SER A 11 -40.01 -36.95 -7.70
N GLY A 12 -39.57 -35.93 -8.46
CA GLY A 12 -40.17 -35.56 -9.75
C GLY A 12 -41.34 -34.56 -9.81
N ALA A 13 -41.15 -33.50 -10.61
CA ALA A 13 -42.14 -32.77 -11.42
C ALA A 13 -41.36 -31.66 -12.20
N THR A 14 -41.04 -31.81 -13.49
CA THR A 14 -41.83 -31.42 -14.69
C THR A 14 -41.99 -29.92 -14.92
N ALA A 15 -41.94 -29.51 -16.19
CA ALA A 15 -41.69 -28.14 -16.64
C ALA A 15 -42.94 -27.33 -17.04
N SER A 16 -42.66 -26.05 -17.35
CA SER A 16 -43.32 -25.19 -18.35
C SER A 16 -44.50 -24.27 -17.97
N GLU A 17 -44.28 -23.03 -18.44
CA GLU A 17 -45.22 -22.12 -19.16
C GLU A 17 -45.94 -20.96 -18.45
N SER A 18 -45.43 -19.76 -18.77
CA SER A 18 -46.13 -18.60 -19.35
C SER A 18 -47.43 -18.08 -18.73
N GLY A 19 -47.35 -16.84 -18.22
CA GLY A 19 -48.49 -15.94 -18.00
C GLY A 19 -48.16 -14.52 -18.42
N ALA A 20 -48.79 -14.02 -19.49
CA ALA A 20 -48.56 -12.68 -20.04
C ALA A 20 -49.52 -11.63 -19.44
N GLY A 21 -49.05 -10.39 -19.31
CA GLY A 21 -49.87 -9.23 -18.94
C GLY A 21 -49.61 -8.05 -19.89
N SER A 22 -50.60 -7.70 -20.70
CA SER A 22 -50.51 -6.61 -21.70
C SER A 22 -50.96 -5.26 -21.16
N GLY A 23 -50.30 -4.17 -21.58
CA GLY A 23 -50.73 -2.78 -21.39
C GLY A 23 -50.44 -1.93 -22.65
N THR A 24 -51.35 -1.00 -22.99
CA THR A 24 -51.52 -0.40 -24.33
C THR A 24 -51.64 1.14 -24.25
N SER A 25 -51.19 2.00 -25.17
CA SER A 25 -50.23 1.93 -26.31
C SER A 25 -50.01 3.39 -26.81
N THR A 26 -49.54 3.59 -28.05
CA THR A 26 -49.28 4.87 -28.77
C THR A 26 -48.01 5.64 -28.32
N ASP A 27 -47.24 6.31 -29.18
CA ASP A 27 -47.40 6.59 -30.62
C ASP A 27 -46.10 6.41 -31.45
N ARG A 28 -46.24 6.50 -32.78
CA ARG A 28 -45.32 6.10 -33.87
C ARG A 28 -44.45 7.25 -34.40
N THR A 29 -43.17 6.99 -34.73
CA THR A 29 -42.47 7.51 -35.94
C THR A 29 -41.15 6.77 -36.19
N GLU A 30 -40.97 6.25 -37.41
CA GLU A 30 -39.75 5.62 -37.99
C GLU A 30 -39.73 6.04 -39.48
N PRO A 31 -38.57 6.43 -40.09
CA PRO A 31 -37.80 5.52 -40.99
C PRO A 31 -36.28 5.85 -41.15
N PRO A 32 -35.50 5.04 -41.90
CA PRO A 32 -35.52 3.58 -42.03
C PRO A 32 -34.11 2.93 -41.91
N ALA A 33 -34.06 1.60 -41.85
CA ALA A 33 -32.85 0.84 -42.14
C ALA A 33 -32.53 0.82 -43.66
N GLY A 34 -31.25 0.84 -44.03
CA GLY A 34 -30.77 0.72 -45.40
C GLY A 34 -29.45 -0.05 -45.47
N ALA A 35 -29.42 -1.15 -46.22
CA ALA A 35 -28.34 -2.13 -46.20
C ALA A 35 -27.32 -1.98 -47.35
N ALA A 36 -26.29 -2.84 -47.27
CA ALA A 36 -25.49 -3.40 -48.38
C ALA A 36 -24.13 -2.76 -48.77
N ALA A 37 -23.09 -3.59 -48.56
CA ALA A 37 -22.05 -4.00 -49.51
C ALA A 37 -21.04 -2.99 -50.12
N ARG A 38 -19.76 -3.38 -50.01
CA ARG A 38 -18.57 -2.81 -50.71
C ARG A 38 -18.55 -3.26 -52.19
N PRO A 39 -17.81 -2.60 -53.11
CA PRO A 39 -16.39 -3.00 -53.31
C PRO A 39 -15.40 -1.95 -53.90
N GLY A 40 -14.10 -2.17 -53.66
CA GLY A 40 -12.98 -2.00 -54.62
C GLY A 40 -12.55 -0.60 -55.11
N GLY A 41 -11.23 -0.28 -55.07
CA GLY A 41 -10.76 1.03 -55.57
C GLY A 41 -9.26 1.34 -55.59
N ALA A 42 -8.44 0.49 -56.21
CA ALA A 42 -7.22 0.87 -56.96
C ALA A 42 -6.18 1.92 -56.42
N ARG A 43 -5.03 1.40 -55.96
CA ARG A 43 -3.65 1.83 -56.35
C ARG A 43 -3.37 3.33 -56.64
N ARG A 44 -2.64 4.01 -55.74
CA ARG A 44 -1.63 5.00 -56.14
C ARG A 44 -0.37 4.91 -55.28
N ARG A 45 0.66 4.22 -55.80
CA ARG A 45 2.03 4.39 -55.28
C ARG A 45 2.50 5.78 -55.71
N VAL A 46 2.90 6.61 -54.75
CA VAL A 46 3.72 7.81 -55.01
C VAL A 46 4.92 7.71 -54.08
N LEU A 47 6.02 7.18 -54.64
CA LEU A 47 7.36 7.44 -54.13
C LEU A 47 7.81 8.83 -54.62
N LEU A 48 8.96 9.28 -54.11
CA LEU A 48 9.64 10.57 -54.37
C LEU A 48 9.16 11.70 -53.44
N GLY A 49 10.02 12.33 -52.63
CA GLY A 49 11.43 12.00 -52.38
C GLY A 49 12.17 13.04 -51.50
N SER A 50 13.42 12.73 -51.16
CA SER A 50 14.50 13.67 -50.81
C SER A 50 14.18 14.86 -49.89
N GLY A 51 14.40 14.71 -48.58
CA GLY A 51 14.32 15.83 -47.62
C GLY A 51 15.33 15.83 -46.46
N ILE A 52 16.26 14.89 -46.39
CA ILE A 52 17.10 14.67 -45.18
C ILE A 52 18.38 15.54 -45.16
N VAL A 53 18.87 16.01 -46.32
CA VAL A 53 20.10 16.82 -46.39
C VAL A 53 19.88 18.26 -45.91
N GLY A 54 18.68 18.82 -46.12
CA GLY A 54 18.37 20.20 -45.73
C GLY A 54 18.30 20.42 -44.22
N THR A 55 17.72 19.49 -43.48
CA THR A 55 17.61 19.57 -42.01
C THR A 55 18.96 19.52 -41.31
N LEU A 56 19.90 18.70 -41.79
CA LEU A 56 21.27 18.65 -41.24
C LEU A 56 22.03 19.97 -41.41
N LEU A 57 21.86 20.66 -42.54
CA LEU A 57 22.50 21.97 -42.77
C LEU A 57 21.90 23.07 -41.88
N VAL A 58 20.59 23.05 -41.62
CA VAL A 58 19.94 24.01 -40.70
C VAL A 58 20.39 23.78 -39.26
N VAL A 59 20.53 22.51 -38.82
CA VAL A 59 21.07 22.19 -37.49
C VAL A 59 22.54 22.60 -37.38
N ALA A 60 23.36 22.35 -38.40
CA ALA A 60 24.76 22.79 -38.41
C ALA A 60 24.88 24.33 -38.37
N ALA A 61 24.05 25.06 -39.12
CA ALA A 61 24.00 26.52 -39.07
C ALA A 61 23.53 27.04 -37.71
N ALA A 62 22.55 26.40 -37.07
CA ALA A 62 22.12 26.75 -35.72
C ALA A 62 23.24 26.52 -34.68
N VAL A 63 23.94 25.39 -34.75
CA VAL A 63 25.07 25.11 -33.83
C VAL A 63 26.26 26.05 -34.08
N LEU A 64 26.51 26.49 -35.31
CA LEU A 64 27.55 27.48 -35.59
C LEU A 64 27.16 28.91 -35.19
N LEU A 65 25.89 29.31 -35.36
CA LEU A 65 25.41 30.66 -35.01
C LEU A 65 25.06 30.85 -33.53
N PHE A 66 24.72 29.78 -32.80
CA PHE A 66 24.41 29.82 -31.35
C PHE A 66 25.47 29.12 -30.48
N GLY A 67 26.44 28.42 -31.06
CA GLY A 67 27.46 27.65 -30.33
C GLY A 67 28.89 28.18 -30.41
N PHE A 68 29.17 29.21 -31.21
CA PHE A 68 30.49 29.85 -31.30
C PHE A 68 30.39 31.38 -31.19
N GLY A 69 30.47 31.87 -29.96
CA GLY A 69 30.69 33.28 -29.63
C GLY A 69 31.22 33.38 -28.19
N GLY A 70 32.53 33.56 -28.03
CA GLY A 70 33.17 33.41 -26.71
C GLY A 70 34.67 33.70 -26.61
N GLU A 71 35.18 34.64 -27.40
CA GLU A 71 36.52 35.25 -27.28
C GLU A 71 36.33 36.74 -27.66
N GLU A 72 36.82 37.78 -26.96
CA GLU A 72 37.53 37.89 -25.67
C GLU A 72 36.86 38.96 -24.78
N GLY A 73 37.07 38.89 -23.45
CA GLY A 73 36.62 39.93 -22.51
C GLY A 73 37.16 39.70 -21.08
N ASP A 74 38.04 40.61 -20.66
CA ASP A 74 38.67 40.85 -19.35
C ASP A 74 38.55 39.85 -18.18
N ASP A 75 39.71 39.66 -17.53
CA ASP A 75 39.91 38.95 -16.26
C ASP A 75 38.97 39.37 -15.11
N ALA A 76 37.83 38.69 -15.00
CA ALA A 76 37.02 38.64 -13.80
C ALA A 76 36.69 37.18 -13.46
N LYS A 77 37.64 36.48 -12.81
CA LYS A 77 37.45 35.09 -12.38
C LYS A 77 36.14 34.96 -11.57
N PRO A 78 35.14 34.18 -12.04
CA PRO A 78 33.98 33.88 -11.23
C PRO A 78 34.44 33.26 -9.91
N PRO A 79 33.87 33.66 -8.75
CA PRO A 79 34.15 32.95 -7.51
C PRO A 79 33.81 31.47 -7.73
N PRO A 80 34.65 30.53 -7.26
CA PRO A 80 34.35 29.12 -7.42
C PRO A 80 32.98 28.87 -6.80
N LEU A 81 32.04 28.40 -7.61
CA LEU A 81 30.76 27.89 -7.13
C LEU A 81 31.08 26.89 -6.02
N PRO A 82 30.46 27.00 -4.83
CA PRO A 82 30.72 26.05 -3.76
C PRO A 82 30.43 24.65 -4.30
N PRO A 83 31.26 23.64 -3.96
CA PRO A 83 31.00 22.29 -4.41
C PRO A 83 29.59 21.92 -3.94
N SER A 84 28.79 21.36 -4.84
CA SER A 84 27.47 20.82 -4.50
C SER A 84 27.67 19.73 -3.46
N THR A 85 27.55 20.10 -2.18
CA THR A 85 27.52 19.17 -1.07
C THR A 85 26.19 18.43 -1.14
N THR A 86 26.15 17.41 -2.00
CA THR A 86 25.35 16.22 -1.70
C THR A 86 25.77 15.79 -0.30
N SER A 87 24.93 16.09 0.67
CA SER A 87 25.08 15.61 2.04
C SER A 87 25.05 14.09 1.98
N ALA A 88 26.23 13.47 1.97
CA ALA A 88 26.35 12.03 2.06
C ALA A 88 25.69 11.61 3.38
N GLN A 89 24.49 11.05 3.29
CA GLN A 89 23.90 10.35 4.43
C GLN A 89 24.86 9.20 4.76
N PRO A 90 25.11 8.91 6.05
CA PRO A 90 25.87 7.73 6.43
C PRO A 90 25.30 6.49 5.75
N ASP A 91 26.17 5.61 5.25
CA ASP A 91 25.73 4.34 4.67
C ASP A 91 24.87 3.58 5.69
N PRO A 92 23.72 3.01 5.26
CA PRO A 92 22.83 2.31 6.16
C PRO A 92 23.49 1.03 6.71
N PRO A 93 23.03 0.51 7.86
CA PRO A 93 23.50 -0.77 8.40
C PRO A 93 23.39 -1.90 7.37
N ALA A 94 24.28 -2.88 7.44
CA ALA A 94 24.32 -3.99 6.49
C ALA A 94 22.97 -4.72 6.40
N GLY A 95 22.38 -4.74 5.21
CA GLY A 95 21.07 -5.35 4.95
C GLY A 95 19.93 -4.34 4.80
N VAL A 96 20.06 -3.13 5.34
CA VAL A 96 19.09 -2.03 5.18
C VAL A 96 19.29 -1.37 3.80
N LYS A 97 18.19 -1.19 3.05
CA LYS A 97 18.23 -0.75 1.63
C LYS A 97 17.59 0.61 1.34
N CYS A 98 16.90 1.20 2.31
CA CYS A 98 16.22 2.49 2.17
C CYS A 98 16.29 3.30 3.48
N GLY A 99 15.89 4.57 3.43
CA GLY A 99 15.70 5.41 4.60
C GLY A 99 14.78 6.61 4.35
N GLY A 100 13.94 6.93 5.35
CA GLY A 100 12.93 7.97 5.30
C GLY A 100 11.97 7.77 4.13
N GLU A 101 11.71 8.85 3.38
CA GLU A 101 10.82 8.85 2.20
C GLU A 101 11.12 7.76 1.17
N THR A 102 12.37 7.31 1.05
CA THR A 102 12.74 6.24 0.11
C THR A 102 12.23 4.85 0.52
N CYS A 103 11.77 4.68 1.76
CA CYS A 103 11.09 3.47 2.24
C CYS A 103 9.57 3.50 2.01
N THR A 104 8.96 4.66 1.73
CA THR A 104 7.49 4.76 1.60
C THR A 104 6.96 3.87 0.46
N GLY A 105 6.02 2.97 0.78
CA GLY A 105 5.43 2.03 -0.17
C GLY A 105 6.30 0.80 -0.49
N ALA A 106 7.44 0.63 0.20
CA ALA A 106 8.28 -0.56 0.14
C ALA A 106 7.97 -1.55 1.28
N ASP A 107 8.38 -2.80 1.09
CA ASP A 107 8.20 -3.87 2.08
C ASP A 107 9.25 -3.80 3.21
N PRO A 108 8.86 -3.86 4.50
CA PRO A 108 9.77 -3.70 5.63
C PRO A 108 10.80 -4.83 5.78
N GLU A 109 10.47 -6.06 5.38
CA GLU A 109 11.38 -7.21 5.49
C GLU A 109 12.31 -7.27 4.25
N GLU A 110 11.79 -7.02 3.04
CA GLU A 110 12.64 -6.92 1.84
C GLU A 110 13.68 -5.79 1.94
N MET A 111 13.33 -4.68 2.60
CA MET A 111 14.23 -3.54 2.80
C MET A 111 15.17 -3.69 4.02
N GLY A 112 15.02 -4.75 4.81
CA GLY A 112 15.84 -5.00 6.01
C GLY A 112 15.49 -4.12 7.22
N CYS A 113 14.33 -3.48 7.23
CA CYS A 113 13.86 -2.61 8.30
C CYS A 113 13.22 -3.38 9.47
N GLY A 114 12.81 -4.62 9.23
CA GLY A 114 12.20 -5.56 10.18
C GLY A 114 13.13 -6.15 11.24
N GLY A 115 12.68 -7.25 11.86
CA GLY A 115 13.43 -7.95 12.90
C GLY A 115 13.92 -7.05 14.05
N GLU A 116 15.20 -7.20 14.40
CA GLU A 116 15.91 -6.43 15.46
C GLU A 116 15.94 -4.91 15.20
N HIS A 117 15.75 -4.46 13.96
CA HIS A 117 15.74 -3.04 13.62
C HIS A 117 14.40 -2.36 13.96
N ALA A 118 13.36 -3.10 14.32
CA ALA A 118 12.04 -2.56 14.60
C ALA A 118 11.45 -2.96 15.96
N ARG A 119 10.80 -1.98 16.59
CA ARG A 119 10.08 -2.08 17.87
C ARG A 119 8.61 -1.72 17.68
N THR A 120 7.75 -2.21 18.56
CA THR A 120 6.34 -1.79 18.62
C THR A 120 6.26 -0.43 19.33
N VAL A 121 5.55 0.53 18.74
CA VAL A 121 5.44 1.95 19.17
C VAL A 121 4.00 2.44 19.28
N GLY A 122 3.07 1.50 19.44
CA GLY A 122 1.66 1.76 19.66
C GLY A 122 0.86 0.49 19.36
N ASP A 123 -0.17 0.21 20.15
CA ASP A 123 -1.00 -0.98 20.00
C ASP A 123 -2.47 -0.72 20.35
N ALA A 124 -3.34 -1.64 19.94
CA ALA A 124 -4.77 -1.65 20.26
C ALA A 124 -5.40 -3.04 20.02
N ARG A 125 -6.55 -3.32 20.64
CA ARG A 125 -7.46 -4.39 20.20
C ARG A 125 -8.72 -3.83 19.55
N VAL A 126 -9.13 -4.42 18.44
CA VAL A 126 -10.38 -4.13 17.72
C VAL A 126 -11.15 -5.44 17.57
N GLY A 127 -12.08 -5.69 18.50
CA GLY A 127 -12.67 -7.02 18.64
C GLY A 127 -11.63 -8.03 19.13
N ALA A 128 -11.45 -9.14 18.40
CA ALA A 128 -10.35 -10.08 18.67
C ALA A 128 -9.00 -9.56 18.15
N THR A 129 -9.01 -8.90 16.99
CA THR A 129 -7.85 -8.48 16.22
C THR A 129 -6.94 -7.54 17.02
N PHE A 130 -5.67 -7.90 17.14
CA PHE A 130 -4.64 -7.08 17.79
C PHE A 130 -3.87 -6.29 16.73
N VAL A 131 -3.71 -4.99 16.94
CA VAL A 131 -3.05 -4.04 16.03
C VAL A 131 -1.76 -3.56 16.67
N GLU A 132 -0.67 -3.53 15.90
CA GLU A 132 0.61 -2.95 16.29
C GLU A 132 1.06 -1.91 15.27
N VAL A 133 1.65 -0.79 15.73
CA VAL A 133 2.55 0.06 14.93
C VAL A 133 3.97 -0.44 15.17
N ARG A 134 4.64 -0.91 14.12
CA ARG A 134 6.08 -1.26 14.12
C ARG A 134 6.85 -0.07 13.54
N TYR A 135 7.93 0.33 14.18
CA TYR A 135 8.79 1.43 13.71
C TYR A 135 10.26 1.02 13.73
N SER A 136 10.98 1.40 12.66
CA SER A 136 12.40 1.13 12.47
C SER A 136 13.20 2.43 12.48
N GLU A 137 14.03 2.60 13.51
CA GLU A 137 14.84 3.81 13.72
C GLU A 137 15.85 4.02 12.57
N VAL A 138 16.47 2.92 12.11
CA VAL A 138 17.47 2.94 11.04
C VAL A 138 16.86 3.27 9.67
N CYS A 139 15.58 2.91 9.46
CA CYS A 139 14.86 3.21 8.23
C CYS A 139 14.03 4.51 8.32
N ARG A 140 13.83 5.12 9.50
CA ARG A 140 12.90 6.26 9.73
C ARG A 140 11.54 6.02 9.07
N ALA A 141 10.97 4.86 9.35
CA ALA A 141 9.76 4.36 8.72
C ALA A 141 8.96 3.46 9.66
N ALA A 142 7.63 3.51 9.52
CA ALA A 142 6.69 2.72 10.28
C ALA A 142 5.81 1.86 9.36
N TRP A 143 5.31 0.74 9.87
CA TRP A 143 4.26 -0.06 9.25
C TRP A 143 3.33 -0.60 10.33
N ALA A 144 2.09 -0.92 9.96
CA ALA A 144 1.17 -1.57 10.87
C ALA A 144 1.17 -3.08 10.67
N ARG A 145 0.88 -3.82 11.73
CA ARG A 145 0.66 -5.27 11.72
C ARG A 145 -0.65 -5.59 12.43
N ILE A 146 -1.34 -6.62 11.96
CA ILE A 146 -2.42 -7.27 12.71
C ILE A 146 -2.11 -8.74 12.98
N THR A 147 -2.59 -9.23 14.12
CA THR A 147 -2.64 -10.64 14.50
C THR A 147 -4.01 -10.96 15.12
N GLU A 148 -4.32 -12.24 15.31
CA GLU A 148 -5.65 -12.71 15.77
C GLU A 148 -6.79 -12.27 14.83
N ALA A 149 -6.47 -11.96 13.57
CA ALA A 149 -7.37 -11.34 12.62
C ALA A 149 -8.33 -12.36 11.99
N ALA A 150 -9.58 -11.98 11.76
CA ALA A 150 -10.46 -12.75 10.90
C ALA A 150 -10.07 -12.52 9.42
N PRO A 151 -10.17 -13.53 8.54
CA PRO A 151 -10.00 -13.33 7.10
C PRO A 151 -10.83 -12.16 6.55
N GLY A 152 -10.17 -11.21 5.89
CA GLY A 152 -10.76 -9.98 5.35
C GLY A 152 -10.69 -8.76 6.26
N ASP A 153 -10.34 -8.92 7.55
CA ASP A 153 -10.01 -7.79 8.44
C ASP A 153 -8.91 -6.95 7.79
N SER A 154 -9.02 -5.62 7.89
CA SER A 154 -8.04 -4.70 7.31
C SER A 154 -7.30 -3.90 8.37
N VAL A 155 -6.04 -3.62 8.08
CA VAL A 155 -5.20 -2.69 8.82
C VAL A 155 -4.75 -1.54 7.91
N ARG A 156 -4.63 -0.35 8.46
CA ARG A 156 -4.12 0.85 7.80
C ARG A 156 -3.12 1.53 8.72
N ILE A 157 -2.03 2.04 8.16
CA ILE A 157 -1.13 2.99 8.83
C ILE A 157 -1.18 4.36 8.15
N THR A 158 -1.02 5.42 8.93
CA THR A 158 -0.86 6.79 8.46
C THR A 158 0.28 7.46 9.23
N ALA A 159 1.19 8.12 8.51
CA ALA A 159 2.26 9.00 9.03
C ALA A 159 2.59 10.04 7.95
N GLY A 160 2.96 11.28 8.31
CA GLY A 160 3.38 12.31 7.34
C GLY A 160 2.36 12.64 6.22
N GLY A 161 1.07 12.36 6.41
CA GLY A 161 0.04 12.46 5.36
C GLY A 161 0.10 11.35 4.29
N ARG A 162 1.03 10.40 4.41
CA ARG A 162 1.06 9.13 3.65
C ARG A 162 0.15 8.10 4.31
N THR A 163 -0.28 7.10 3.56
CA THR A 163 -1.14 6.03 4.09
C THR A 163 -0.92 4.75 3.29
N GLU A 164 -0.73 3.65 4.01
CA GLU A 164 -0.64 2.29 3.46
C GLU A 164 -1.65 1.39 4.18
N SER A 165 -2.12 0.34 3.52
CA SER A 165 -3.13 -0.57 4.09
C SER A 165 -3.04 -1.97 3.52
N ASP A 166 -3.38 -2.97 4.32
CA ASP A 166 -3.37 -4.38 3.95
C ASP A 166 -4.54 -5.16 4.61
N LYS A 167 -4.71 -6.44 4.26
CA LYS A 167 -5.79 -7.31 4.73
C LYS A 167 -5.30 -8.70 5.13
N ALA A 168 -5.91 -9.26 6.18
CA ALA A 168 -5.72 -10.65 6.54
C ALA A 168 -6.29 -11.56 5.44
N GLU A 169 -5.42 -12.41 4.85
CA GLU A 169 -5.78 -13.31 3.76
C GLU A 169 -6.69 -14.48 4.21
N PRO A 170 -7.43 -15.13 3.27
CA PRO A 170 -8.20 -16.33 3.57
C PRO A 170 -7.35 -17.50 4.08
N GLY A 171 -7.77 -18.08 5.21
CA GLY A 171 -7.09 -19.22 5.82
C GLY A 171 -7.96 -20.00 6.82
N THR A 172 -7.42 -21.11 7.33
CA THR A 172 -8.06 -21.92 8.37
C THR A 172 -7.55 -21.50 9.75
N GLY A 173 -8.22 -20.52 10.36
CA GLY A 173 -7.87 -20.00 11.68
C GLY A 173 -7.72 -18.47 11.69
N PRO A 174 -7.26 -17.89 12.82
CA PRO A 174 -6.87 -16.48 12.87
C PRO A 174 -5.64 -16.25 12.00
N GLY A 175 -5.65 -15.15 11.24
CA GLY A 175 -4.55 -14.73 10.39
C GLY A 175 -3.78 -13.53 10.94
N ASP A 176 -2.82 -13.10 10.12
CA ASP A 176 -2.01 -11.90 10.28
C ASP A 176 -1.84 -11.20 8.93
N ALA A 177 -1.48 -9.92 8.98
CA ALA A 177 -1.20 -9.07 7.82
C ALA A 177 -0.33 -7.89 8.25
N TYR A 178 0.34 -7.25 7.30
CA TYR A 178 1.17 -6.08 7.58
C TYR A 178 1.17 -5.09 6.41
N THR A 179 1.13 -3.81 6.71
CA THR A 179 1.19 -2.78 5.68
C THR A 179 2.61 -2.68 5.12
N ARG A 180 2.72 -2.10 3.93
CA ARG A 180 3.98 -1.49 3.50
C ARG A 180 4.36 -0.32 4.41
N MET A 181 5.60 0.11 4.31
CA MET A 181 6.13 1.20 5.12
C MET A 181 5.57 2.57 4.70
N VAL A 182 5.39 3.44 5.68
CA VAL A 182 5.29 4.89 5.52
C VAL A 182 6.49 5.55 6.21
N ALA A 183 7.10 6.56 5.58
CA ALA A 183 8.10 7.37 6.24
C ALA A 183 7.53 8.06 7.48
N ALA A 184 8.31 8.10 8.55
CA ALA A 184 7.99 8.77 9.81
C ALA A 184 9.30 9.27 10.43
N GLU A 185 9.42 10.57 10.68
CA GLU A 185 10.60 11.13 11.34
C GLU A 185 10.56 10.84 12.84
N ASP A 186 9.39 11.00 13.47
CA ASP A 186 9.13 10.58 14.84
C ASP A 186 8.19 9.36 14.89
N PRO A 187 8.45 8.36 15.77
CA PRO A 187 7.56 7.20 15.93
C PRO A 187 6.15 7.57 16.42
N ALA A 188 5.98 8.74 17.02
CA ALA A 188 4.70 9.25 17.50
C ALA A 188 3.78 9.77 16.37
N ASP A 189 4.33 10.05 15.18
CA ASP A 189 3.55 10.49 14.00
C ASP A 189 2.81 9.33 13.33
N ALA A 190 3.21 8.09 13.65
CA ALA A 190 2.66 6.87 13.09
C ALA A 190 1.44 6.39 13.88
N LYS A 191 0.28 6.30 13.20
CA LYS A 191 -0.96 5.78 13.76
C LYS A 191 -1.48 4.62 12.92
N ALA A 192 -1.77 3.49 13.57
CA ALA A 192 -2.47 2.37 12.94
C ALA A 192 -3.95 2.34 13.33
N CYS A 193 -4.79 1.89 12.40
CA CYS A 193 -6.20 1.59 12.63
C CYS A 193 -6.54 0.25 11.98
N ALA A 194 -7.43 -0.53 12.60
CA ALA A 194 -8.01 -1.70 11.99
C ALA A 194 -9.53 -1.58 11.88
N THR A 195 -10.06 -2.25 10.86
CA THR A 195 -11.50 -2.44 10.65
C THR A 195 -11.75 -3.93 10.46
N THR A 196 -12.58 -4.51 11.34
CA THR A 196 -12.92 -5.93 11.26
C THR A 196 -14.02 -6.19 10.24
N VAL A 197 -14.14 -7.43 9.75
CA VAL A 197 -15.26 -7.85 8.89
C VAL A 197 -16.63 -7.76 9.56
N ALA A 198 -16.67 -7.69 10.89
CA ALA A 198 -17.87 -7.41 11.68
C ALA A 198 -18.23 -5.90 11.75
N GLY A 199 -17.43 -5.03 11.11
CA GLY A 199 -17.65 -3.58 11.06
C GLY A 199 -17.17 -2.82 12.30
N GLN A 200 -16.34 -3.44 13.16
CA GLN A 200 -15.73 -2.74 14.29
C GLN A 200 -14.49 -1.99 13.82
N GLU A 201 -14.33 -0.73 14.23
CA GLU A 201 -13.15 0.08 13.93
C GLU A 201 -12.47 0.52 15.24
N GLY A 202 -11.14 0.57 15.24
CA GLY A 202 -10.35 1.10 16.34
C GLY A 202 -8.91 1.39 15.91
N CYS A 203 -8.24 2.25 16.67
CA CYS A 203 -6.89 2.70 16.34
C CYS A 203 -5.96 2.66 17.55
N THR A 204 -4.66 2.58 17.29
CA THR A 204 -3.62 2.72 18.30
C THR A 204 -3.63 4.12 18.90
N LEU A 205 -3.27 4.20 20.18
CA LEU A 205 -2.95 5.46 20.83
C LEU A 205 -1.51 5.85 20.47
N PRO A 206 -1.17 7.15 20.41
CA PRO A 206 0.23 7.57 20.32
C PRO A 206 0.96 7.13 21.60
N SER A 207 2.10 6.44 21.44
CA SER A 207 2.94 6.02 22.57
C SER A 207 3.61 7.22 23.25
N GLY A 208 2.86 7.81 24.18
CA GLY A 208 3.22 8.92 25.04
C GLY A 208 2.22 9.08 26.19
N THR A 209 0.94 8.76 25.95
CA THR A 209 -0.02 8.47 27.03
C THR A 209 0.16 7.05 27.52
N ALA A 210 1.20 6.82 28.33
CA ALA A 210 1.18 5.68 29.23
C ALA A 210 -0.08 5.77 30.09
N THR A 211 -1.00 4.81 29.93
CA THR A 211 -2.07 4.63 30.93
C THR A 211 -1.36 4.40 32.26
N PRO A 212 -1.64 5.16 33.33
CA PRO A 212 -0.97 4.95 34.60
C PRO A 212 -1.16 3.48 35.00
N GLU A 213 -0.06 2.77 35.17
CA GLU A 213 -0.07 1.35 35.49
C GLU A 213 -1.01 1.14 36.67
N ARG A 214 -1.97 0.22 36.51
CA ARG A 214 -2.85 -0.19 37.59
C ARG A 214 -1.95 -0.80 38.66
N THR A 215 -1.61 0.02 39.65
CA THR A 215 -0.67 -0.30 40.73
C THR A 215 -0.93 -1.71 41.23
N GLY A 216 0.10 -2.56 41.12
CA GLY A 216 -0.01 -3.98 41.44
C GLY A 216 -0.65 -4.17 42.81
N SER A 217 -1.75 -4.93 42.81
CA SER A 217 -2.49 -5.27 44.01
C SER A 217 -1.54 -5.83 45.07
N GLN A 218 -1.65 -5.27 46.28
CA GLN A 218 -0.87 -5.61 47.47
C GLN A 218 -0.63 -7.12 47.61
N GLY A 219 0.64 -7.54 47.52
CA GLY A 219 1.07 -8.82 48.05
C GLY A 219 1.04 -8.75 49.58
N THR A 220 0.03 -9.34 50.19
CA THR A 220 -0.21 -9.31 51.64
C THR A 220 0.73 -10.23 52.42
N ASP A 221 1.05 -9.80 53.64
CA ASP A 221 1.54 -10.58 54.78
C ASP A 221 2.77 -11.48 54.60
N GLY A 222 3.85 -11.06 55.26
CA GLY A 222 4.90 -11.99 55.68
C GLY A 222 4.43 -12.78 56.90
N THR A 223 4.36 -14.11 56.77
CA THR A 223 4.39 -15.02 57.92
C THR A 223 5.85 -15.43 58.16
N ALA A 224 6.40 -15.03 59.29
CA ALA A 224 7.66 -15.58 59.78
C ALA A 224 7.39 -16.96 60.38
N GLU A 225 8.06 -18.00 59.86
CA GLU A 225 8.05 -19.34 60.45
C GLU A 225 9.38 -19.54 61.21
N PRO A 226 9.35 -19.85 62.51
CA PRO A 226 10.57 -19.92 63.33
C PRO A 226 11.32 -21.23 63.18
N ASP A 227 12.64 -21.11 63.32
CA ASP A 227 13.61 -22.20 63.48
C ASP A 227 13.17 -23.26 64.51
N SER A 228 13.34 -24.53 64.16
CA SER A 228 13.17 -25.68 65.05
C SER A 228 14.07 -26.81 64.54
N GLY A 229 15.28 -26.90 65.10
CA GLY A 229 16.25 -27.93 64.73
C GLY A 229 16.07 -29.24 65.50
N GLU A 230 16.64 -30.31 64.94
CA GLU A 230 17.36 -31.40 65.61
C GLU A 230 18.34 -32.04 64.60
#